data_AF-A0A7W6NXT6-F1
#
_entry.id   AF-A0A7W6NXT6-F1
#
_cell.length_a   1.000
_cell.length_b   1.000
_cell.length_c   1.000
_cell.angle_alpha   90.00
_cell.angle_beta   90.00
_cell.angle_gamma   90.00
#
_symmetry.space_group_name_H-M   'P 1'
#
loop_
_entity.id
_entity.type
_entity.pdbx_description
1 polymer ?
#
loop_
_entity_poly.entity_id
_entity_poly.type
_entity_poly.pdbx_seq_one_letter_code
_entity_poly.pdbx_strand_id
1 'polypeptide(L)'
;MILTALLALALTPQTLPREVRAYVARRDKCDHFRGEDSPDEARQKEIEAATIRFCTGADRQLARLKRIHAHNRAVQRRLGRYDPRIED
;
A
#
# COMPACT_ATOMS: atom_id res chain seq x y z
N MET A 1 7.61 -20.72 -44.19
CA MET A 1 8.38 -19.89 -43.23
C MET A 1 7.99 -18.44 -43.46
N ILE A 2 7.45 -17.63 -42.56
CA ILE A 2 7.04 -17.72 -41.15
C ILE A 2 5.82 -16.77 -41.05
N LEU A 3 4.66 -17.30 -40.67
CA LEU A 3 3.46 -16.50 -40.39
C LEU A 3 3.59 -15.97 -38.95
N THR A 4 4.18 -14.79 -38.76
CA THR A 4 4.29 -14.18 -37.42
C THR A 4 3.08 -13.30 -37.16
N ALA A 5 2.06 -13.90 -36.53
CA ALA A 5 0.99 -13.16 -35.89
C ALA A 5 1.58 -12.36 -34.72
N LEU A 6 1.70 -11.04 -34.88
CA LEU A 6 1.93 -10.12 -33.78
C LEU A 6 0.63 -10.01 -32.98
N LEU A 7 0.41 -10.97 -32.08
CA LEU A 7 -0.61 -10.88 -31.05
C LEU A 7 -0.16 -9.77 -30.08
N ALA A 8 -0.64 -8.55 -30.29
CA ALA A 8 -0.48 -7.47 -29.34
C ALA A 8 -1.27 -7.84 -28.07
N LEU A 9 -0.58 -8.40 -27.08
CA LEU A 9 -1.11 -8.54 -25.72
C LEU A 9 -1.35 -7.13 -25.18
N ALA A 10 -2.61 -6.69 -25.25
CA ALA A 10 -3.04 -5.51 -24.53
C ALA A 10 -2.76 -5.74 -23.03
N LEU A 11 -1.71 -5.11 -22.51
CA LEU A 11 -1.52 -4.95 -21.07
C LEU A 11 -2.62 -4.00 -20.59
N THR A 12 -3.79 -4.55 -20.27
CA THR A 12 -4.76 -3.80 -19.49
C THR A 12 -4.08 -3.44 -18.18
N PRO A 13 -3.95 -2.14 -17.83
CA PRO A 13 -3.51 -1.78 -16.50
C PRO A 13 -4.53 -2.39 -15.54
N GLN A 14 -4.12 -3.44 -14.84
CA GLN A 14 -4.93 -4.10 -13.82
C GLN A 14 -5.16 -3.07 -12.72
N THR A 15 -6.26 -2.33 -12.82
CA THR A 15 -6.62 -1.33 -11.82
C THR A 15 -6.84 -2.07 -10.51
N LEU A 16 -6.03 -1.74 -9.51
CA LEU A 16 -6.14 -2.36 -8.19
C LEU A 16 -7.57 -2.19 -7.64
N PRO A 17 -8.14 -3.17 -6.92
CA PRO A 17 -9.43 -3.04 -6.26
C PRO A 17 -9.51 -1.77 -5.39
N ARG A 18 -10.70 -1.19 -5.26
CA ARG A 18 -10.91 0.10 -4.59
C ARG A 18 -10.35 0.11 -3.17
N GLU A 19 -10.59 -0.95 -2.42
CA GLU A 19 -10.11 -1.14 -1.05
C GLU A 19 -8.59 -1.28 -0.97
N VAL A 20 -7.95 -1.86 -2.00
CA VAL A 20 -6.49 -1.93 -2.09
C VAL A 20 -5.92 -0.54 -2.36
N ARG A 21 -6.53 0.24 -3.26
CA ARG A 21 -6.13 1.64 -3.50
C ARG A 21 -6.31 2.50 -2.26
N ALA A 22 -7.42 2.34 -1.54
CA ALA A 22 -7.69 3.08 -0.31
C ALA A 22 -6.68 2.74 0.78
N TYR A 23 -6.34 1.45 0.95
CA TYR A 23 -5.28 1.03 1.87
C TYR A 23 -3.94 1.63 1.48
N VAL A 24 -3.55 1.54 0.20
CA VAL A 24 -2.30 2.11 -0.33
C VAL A 24 -2.20 3.60 0.01
N ALA A 25 -3.23 4.38 -0.33
CA ALA A 25 -3.22 5.83 -0.07
C ALA A 25 -3.13 6.18 1.41
N ARG A 26 -3.75 5.39 2.30
CA ARG A 26 -3.64 5.57 3.75
C ARG A 26 -2.27 5.16 4.27
N ARG A 27 -1.76 4.01 3.82
CA ARG A 27 -0.49 3.45 4.26
C ARG A 27 0.70 4.29 3.80
N ASP A 28 0.66 4.82 2.59
CA ASP A 28 1.70 5.73 2.09
C ASP A 28 1.80 7.00 2.97
N LYS A 29 0.67 7.53 3.47
CA LYS A 29 0.68 8.65 4.44
C LYS A 29 1.24 8.23 5.79
N CYS A 30 0.86 7.05 6.28
CA CYS A 30 1.42 6.51 7.51
C CYS A 30 2.95 6.39 7.43
N ASP A 31 3.46 5.76 6.37
CA ASP A 31 4.91 5.55 6.20
C ASP A 31 5.65 6.88 5.97
N HIS A 32 5.00 7.88 5.37
CA HIS A 32 5.52 9.24 5.29
C HIS A 32 5.73 9.85 6.69
N PHE A 33 4.69 9.93 7.53
CA PHE A 33 4.80 10.54 8.86
C PHE A 33 5.69 9.74 9.82
N ARG A 34 5.64 8.40 9.77
CA ARG A 34 6.48 7.56 10.63
C ARG A 34 7.98 7.68 10.30
N GLY A 35 8.32 8.14 9.10
CA GLY A 35 9.69 8.43 8.70
C GLY A 35 10.17 9.84 9.04
N GLU A 36 9.31 10.66 9.64
CA GLU A 36 9.65 12.03 10.04
C GLU A 36 9.99 12.13 11.52
N ASP A 37 10.85 13.10 11.83
CA ASP A 37 11.19 13.55 13.18
C ASP A 37 11.46 15.06 13.11
N SER A 38 11.14 15.80 14.16
CA SER A 38 11.25 17.26 14.19
C SER A 38 11.64 17.79 15.56
N PRO A 39 12.64 18.69 15.66
CA PRO A 39 12.95 19.38 16.91
C PRO A 39 11.91 20.45 17.28
N ASP A 40 11.08 20.87 16.31
CA ASP A 40 9.94 21.75 16.58
C ASP A 40 8.79 20.95 17.22
N GLU A 41 8.42 21.33 18.45
CA GLU A 41 7.43 20.62 19.25
C GLU A 41 6.04 20.59 18.61
N ALA A 42 5.65 21.65 17.89
CA ALA A 42 4.33 21.71 17.26
C ALA A 42 4.26 20.71 16.10
N ARG A 43 5.27 20.68 15.24
CA ARG A 43 5.40 19.69 14.18
C ARG A 43 5.52 18.27 14.73
N GLN A 44 6.23 18.08 15.83
CA GLN A 44 6.34 16.75 16.44
C GLN A 44 4.96 16.21 16.89
N LYS A 45 4.14 17.07 17.51
CA LYS A 45 2.75 16.71 17.87
C LYS A 45 1.89 16.39 16.64
N GLU A 46 2.10 17.10 15.53
CA GLU A 46 1.42 16.79 14.27
C GLU A 46 1.82 15.42 13.71
N ILE A 47 3.12 15.10 13.72
CA ILE A 47 3.66 13.82 13.27
C ILE A 47 3.08 12.68 14.11
N GLU A 48 3.05 12.81 15.44
CA GLU A 48 2.49 11.84 16.36
C GLU A 48 0.98 11.61 16.10
N ALA A 49 0.21 12.70 16.00
CA ALA A 49 -1.22 12.63 15.72
C ALA A 49 -1.53 12.02 14.34
N ALA A 50 -0.74 12.37 13.33
CA ALA A 50 -0.88 11.82 11.98
C ALA A 50 -0.52 10.33 11.93
N THR A 51 0.55 9.93 12.64
CA THR A 51 0.95 8.53 12.77
C THR A 51 -0.17 7.70 13.39
N ILE A 52 -0.75 8.15 14.51
CA ILE A 52 -1.93 7.48 15.11
C ILE A 52 -3.08 7.42 14.09
N ARG A 53 -3.41 8.53 13.43
CA ARG A 53 -4.54 8.59 12.49
C ARG A 53 -4.40 7.65 11.30
N PHE A 54 -3.20 7.54 10.71
CA PHE A 54 -3.01 6.82 9.45
C PHE A 54 -2.48 5.40 9.63
N CYS A 55 -1.71 5.13 10.69
CA CYS A 55 -1.08 3.84 10.92
C CYS A 55 -1.99 2.85 11.66
N THR A 56 -2.91 3.31 12.51
CA THR A 56 -3.74 2.39 13.30
C THR A 56 -4.60 1.44 12.42
N GLY A 57 -4.53 0.15 12.75
CA GLY A 57 -5.13 -0.98 12.07
C GLY A 57 -4.49 -1.34 10.72
N ALA A 58 -3.39 -0.71 10.32
CA ALA A 58 -2.76 -0.97 9.03
C ALA A 58 -2.24 -2.40 8.89
N ASP A 59 -1.71 -3.02 9.94
CA ASP A 59 -1.15 -4.38 9.88
C ASP A 59 -2.25 -5.42 9.72
N ARG A 60 -3.32 -5.29 10.54
CA ARG A 60 -4.52 -6.11 10.40
C ARG A 60 -5.16 -5.95 9.02
N GLN A 61 -5.23 -4.72 8.51
CA GLN A 61 -5.80 -4.46 7.19
C GLN A 61 -4.94 -5.05 6.06
N LEU A 62 -3.61 -4.97 6.16
CA LEU A 62 -2.68 -5.57 5.20
C LEU A 62 -2.85 -7.08 5.13
N ALA A 63 -2.85 -7.74 6.30
CA ALA A 63 -3.04 -9.19 6.39
C ALA A 63 -4.39 -9.61 5.79
N ARG A 64 -5.47 -8.88 6.11
CA ARG A 64 -6.80 -9.12 5.56
C ARG A 64 -6.85 -8.97 4.04
N LEU A 65 -6.26 -7.91 3.49
CA LEU A 65 -6.25 -7.67 2.05
C LEU A 65 -5.40 -8.69 1.29
N LYS A 66 -4.23 -9.06 1.83
CA LYS A 66 -3.40 -10.14 1.28
C LYS A 66 -4.16 -11.47 1.23
N ARG A 67 -4.94 -11.79 2.26
CA ARG A 67 -5.77 -13.00 2.31
C ARG A 67 -6.92 -12.98 1.31
N ILE A 68 -7.70 -11.89 1.26
CA ILE A 68 -8.87 -11.80 0.35
C ILE A 68 -8.44 -11.83 -1.12
N HIS A 69 -7.29 -11.24 -1.44
CA HIS A 69 -6.75 -11.14 -2.80
C HIS A 69 -5.62 -12.14 -3.07
N ALA A 70 -5.61 -13.31 -2.40
CA ALA A 70 -4.51 -14.27 -2.45
C ALA A 70 -4.10 -14.68 -3.88
N HIS A 71 -5.07 -14.84 -4.78
CA HIS A 71 -4.82 -15.25 -6.18
C HIS A 71 -4.60 -14.07 -7.15
N ASN A 72 -4.75 -12.82 -6.69
CA ASN A 72 -4.52 -11.65 -7.52
C ASN A 72 -3.05 -11.22 -7.45
N ARG A 73 -2.24 -11.66 -8.43
CA ARG A 73 -0.81 -11.37 -8.50
C ARG A 73 -0.48 -9.87 -8.49
N ALA A 74 -1.33 -9.01 -9.09
CA ALA A 74 -1.09 -7.57 -9.09
C ALA A 74 -1.26 -6.96 -7.70
N VAL A 75 -2.29 -7.40 -6.96
CA VAL A 75 -2.52 -6.98 -5.57
C VAL A 75 -1.41 -7.49 -4.66
N GLN A 76 -1.03 -8.77 -4.76
CA GLN A 76 0.06 -9.32 -3.94
C GLN A 76 1.38 -8.57 -4.15
N ARG A 77 1.75 -8.26 -5.41
CA ARG A 77 2.94 -7.45 -5.69
C ARG A 77 2.84 -6.05 -5.09
N ARG A 78 1.67 -5.39 -5.17
CA ARG A 78 1.52 -4.03 -4.62
C ARG A 78 1.60 -4.03 -3.09
N LEU A 79 0.90 -4.95 -2.43
CA LEU A 79 0.82 -5.06 -0.97
C LEU A 79 2.09 -5.67 -0.36
N GLY A 80 2.86 -6.42 -1.14
CA GLY A 80 4.15 -6.98 -0.72
C GLY A 80 5.24 -5.94 -0.48
N ARG A 81 5.03 -4.68 -0.90
CA ARG A 81 5.97 -3.57 -0.69
C ARG A 81 5.93 -2.97 0.72
N TYR A 82 4.89 -3.28 1.50
CA TYR A 82 4.72 -2.73 2.84
C TYR A 82 5.23 -3.71 3.90
N ASP A 83 5.86 -3.15 4.94
CA ASP A 83 6.21 -3.87 6.16
C ASP A 83 4.94 -4.47 6.81
N PRO A 84 4.91 -5.78 7.09
CA PRO A 84 3.78 -6.42 7.74
C PRO A 84 3.55 -6.01 9.21
N ARG A 85 4.53 -5.37 9.87
CA ARG A 85 4.45 -5.00 11.29
C ARG A 85 5.03 -3.60 11.52
N ILE A 86 4.15 -2.62 11.71
CA ILE A 86 4.53 -1.25 12.10
C ILE A 86 3.78 -0.74 13.33
N GLU A 87 2.81 -1.51 13.82
CA GLU A 87 2.05 -1.21 15.02
C GLU A 87 2.61 -2.07 16.16
N ASP A 88 3.26 -1.43 17.14
CA ASP A 88 3.76 -2.06 18.38
C ASP A 88 2.71 -2.01 19.50
#